data_AF-A0AAI9DCA1-F1
#
_entry.id   AF-A0AAI9DCA1-F1
#
_cell.length_a   1.000
_cell.length_b   1.000
_cell.length_c   1.000
_cell.angle_alpha   90.00
_cell.angle_beta   90.00
_cell.angle_gamma   90.00
#
_symmetry.space_group_name_H-M   'P 1'
#
loop_
_entity.id
_entity.type
_entity.pdbx_description
1 polymer ?
#
loop_
_entity_poly.entity_id
_entity_poly.type
_entity_poly.pdbx_seq_one_letter_code
_entity_poly.pdbx_strand_id
1 'polypeptide(L)'
;MNDIERIDRMISILRDMKKDIIRQQKLSAVNSLELTPKKAQKHNSDLNWISMEQVKRRHNLHSYAVELGIADHKGNDGYEEIELTDGWHRFNFQPRKPFS
;
A
#
# COMPACT_ATOMS: atom_id res chain seq x y z
N MET A 1 4.24 -12.30 18.51
CA MET A 1 4.87 -12.52 17.21
C MET A 1 6.37 -12.57 17.43
N ASN A 2 7.03 -13.64 17.00
CA ASN A 2 8.49 -13.74 17.03
C ASN A 2 9.09 -13.14 15.76
N ASP A 3 10.42 -13.06 15.69
CA ASP A 3 11.09 -12.40 14.56
C ASP A 3 10.96 -13.17 13.25
N ILE A 4 10.92 -14.50 13.29
CA ILE A 4 10.67 -15.34 12.10
C ILE A 4 9.28 -15.04 11.53
N GLU A 5 8.25 -15.01 12.38
CA GLU A 5 6.89 -14.68 11.97
C GLU A 5 6.80 -13.27 11.38
N ARG A 6 7.54 -12.28 11.92
CA ARG A 6 7.61 -10.93 11.35
C ARG A 6 8.25 -10.95 9.97
N ILE A 7 9.36 -11.67 9.81
CA ILE A 7 10.06 -11.82 8.51
C ILE A 7 9.11 -12.46 7.49
N ASP A 8 8.38 -13.51 7.86
CA ASP A 8 7.40 -14.15 6.96
C ASP A 8 6.29 -13.19 6.54
N ARG A 9 5.79 -12.35 7.46
CA ARG A 9 4.82 -11.29 7.16
C ARG A 9 5.41 -10.25 6.20
N MET A 10 6.64 -9.82 6.41
CA MET A 10 7.32 -8.87 5.52
C MET A 10 7.50 -9.46 4.12
N ILE A 11 7.92 -10.73 4.01
CA ILE A 11 8.05 -11.44 2.73
C ILE A 11 6.70 -11.51 2.01
N SER A 12 5.61 -11.82 2.72
CA SER A 12 4.26 -11.83 2.14
C SER A 12 3.87 -10.44 1.62
N ILE A 13 4.09 -9.39 2.41
CA ILE A 13 3.78 -8.00 2.01
C ILE A 13 4.58 -7.63 0.76
N LEU A 14 5.88 -7.93 0.72
CA LEU A 14 6.73 -7.64 -0.43
C LEU A 14 6.28 -8.38 -1.70
N ARG A 15 5.85 -9.64 -1.57
CA ARG A 15 5.29 -10.42 -2.69
C ARG A 15 4.03 -9.78 -3.25
N ASP A 16 3.14 -9.30 -2.39
CA ASP A 16 1.91 -8.65 -2.84
C ASP A 16 2.19 -7.28 -3.43
N MET A 17 3.06 -6.48 -2.82
CA MET A 17 3.52 -5.21 -3.39
C MET A 17 4.13 -5.39 -4.78
N LYS A 18 4.92 -6.45 -5.00
CA LYS A 18 5.47 -6.78 -6.32
C LYS A 18 4.38 -7.07 -7.35
N LYS A 19 3.36 -7.87 -7.00
CA LYS A 19 2.22 -8.15 -7.88
C LYS A 19 1.46 -6.88 -8.25
N ASP A 20 1.22 -6.02 -7.26
CA ASP A 20 0.52 -4.75 -7.43
C ASP A 20 1.30 -3.79 -8.34
N ILE A 21 2.62 -3.68 -8.18
CA ILE A 21 3.48 -2.88 -9.08
C ILE A 21 3.38 -3.38 -10.52
N ILE A 22 3.45 -4.70 -10.74
CA ILE A 22 3.31 -5.29 -12.08
C ILE A 22 1.92 -4.99 -12.66
N ARG A 23 0.86 -5.10 -11.85
CA ARG A 23 -0.51 -4.77 -12.29
C ARG A 23 -0.64 -3.29 -12.62
N GLN A 24 -0.08 -2.40 -11.80
CA GLN A 24 -0.07 -0.96 -12.03
C GLN A 24 0.64 -0.62 -13.36
N GLN A 25 1.81 -1.18 -13.61
CA GLN A 25 2.55 -0.96 -14.87
C GLN A 25 1.73 -1.38 -16.09
N LYS A 26 1.04 -2.52 -16.02
CA LYS A 26 0.16 -2.98 -17.11
C LYS A 26 -1.01 -2.04 -17.34
N LEU A 27 -1.61 -1.51 -16.27
CA LEU A 27 -2.70 -0.55 -16.37
C LEU A 27 -2.19 0.79 -16.92
N SER A 28 -1.13 1.35 -16.37
CA SER A 28 -0.56 2.62 -16.83
C SER A 28 -0.08 2.61 -18.29
N ALA A 29 0.20 1.44 -18.86
CA ALA A 29 0.55 1.30 -20.28
C ALA A 29 -0.66 1.43 -21.24
N VAL A 30 -1.89 1.40 -20.72
CA VAL A 30 -3.11 1.53 -21.54
C VAL A 30 -3.40 3.00 -21.81
N ASN A 31 -3.55 3.36 -23.08
CA ASN A 31 -4.02 4.70 -23.45
C ASN A 31 -5.51 4.86 -23.07
N SER A 32 -5.77 5.69 -22.06
CA SER A 32 -7.14 5.90 -21.56
C SER A 32 -8.09 6.54 -22.58
N LEU A 33 -7.56 7.21 -23.61
CA LEU A 33 -8.35 7.81 -24.70
C LEU A 33 -8.96 6.77 -25.65
N GLU A 34 -8.43 5.56 -25.65
CA GLU A 34 -8.92 4.44 -26.48
C GLU A 34 -9.97 3.60 -25.75
N LEU A 35 -10.25 3.91 -24.49
CA LEU A 35 -11.22 3.19 -23.67
C LEU A 35 -12.61 3.82 -23.78
N THR A 36 -13.64 2.97 -23.80
CA THR A 36 -15.01 3.45 -23.59
C THR A 36 -15.15 4.04 -22.19
N PRO A 37 -16.07 4.99 -21.94
CA PRO A 37 -16.20 5.65 -20.64
C PRO A 37 -16.31 4.69 -19.45
N LYS A 38 -17.09 3.61 -19.61
CA LYS A 38 -17.24 2.56 -18.57
C LYS A 38 -15.92 1.82 -18.29
N LYS A 39 -15.13 1.54 -19.32
CA LYS A 39 -13.82 0.88 -19.17
C LYS A 39 -12.80 1.83 -18.54
N ALA A 40 -12.80 3.11 -18.95
CA ALA A 40 -11.95 4.14 -18.35
C ALA A 40 -12.26 4.34 -16.86
N GLN A 41 -13.54 4.36 -16.48
CA GLN A 41 -13.93 4.44 -15.06
C GLN A 41 -13.39 3.26 -14.26
N LYS A 42 -13.62 2.02 -14.72
CA LYS A 42 -13.09 0.83 -14.07
C LYS A 42 -11.56 0.86 -13.98
N HIS A 43 -10.90 1.31 -15.04
CA HIS A 43 -9.46 1.44 -15.10
C HIS A 43 -8.91 2.37 -14.00
N ASN A 44 -9.52 3.55 -13.86
CA ASN A 44 -9.13 4.52 -12.83
C ASN A 44 -9.42 3.98 -11.42
N SER A 45 -10.56 3.33 -11.21
CA SER A 45 -10.89 2.69 -9.92
C SER A 45 -9.86 1.62 -9.53
N ASP A 46 -9.44 0.77 -10.48
CA ASP A 46 -8.41 -0.24 -10.25
C ASP A 46 -7.05 0.40 -9.87
N LEU A 47 -6.64 1.46 -10.57
CA LEU A 47 -5.40 2.19 -10.28
C LEU A 47 -5.44 2.84 -8.89
N ASN A 48 -6.55 3.50 -8.55
CA ASN A 48 -6.73 4.14 -7.25
C ASN A 48 -6.69 3.13 -6.11
N TRP A 49 -7.36 1.98 -6.29
CA TRP A 49 -7.32 0.89 -5.30
C TRP A 49 -5.91 0.35 -5.08
N ILE A 50 -5.15 0.10 -6.16
CA ILE A 50 -3.76 -0.36 -6.07
C ILE A 50 -2.91 0.67 -5.32
N SER A 51 -3.06 1.96 -5.63
CA SER A 51 -2.34 3.04 -4.96
C SER A 51 -2.59 3.05 -3.44
N MET A 52 -3.86 2.97 -3.03
CA MET A 52 -4.22 2.93 -1.62
C MET A 52 -3.64 1.71 -0.89
N GLU A 53 -3.76 0.52 -1.48
CA GLU A 53 -3.22 -0.70 -0.89
C GLU A 53 -1.69 -0.65 -0.76
N GLN A 54 -0.99 -0.06 -1.73
CA GLN A 54 0.45 0.17 -1.65
C GLN A 54 0.84 1.04 -0.46
N VAL A 55 0.10 2.11 -0.18
CA VAL A 55 0.35 2.97 1.00
C VAL A 55 0.20 2.16 2.28
N LYS A 56 -0.91 1.44 2.46
CA LYS A 56 -1.15 0.60 3.64
C LYS A 56 -0.06 -0.46 3.84
N ARG A 57 0.32 -1.15 2.75
CA ARG A 57 1.38 -2.17 2.76
C ARG A 57 2.73 -1.60 3.16
N ARG A 58 3.10 -0.42 2.65
CA ARG A 58 4.36 0.26 3.02
C ARG A 58 4.43 0.60 4.50
N HIS A 59 3.34 1.10 5.08
CA HIS A 59 3.28 1.38 6.52
C HIS A 59 3.42 0.10 7.35
N ASN A 60 2.71 -0.97 6.99
CA ASN A 60 2.80 -2.24 7.69
C ASN A 60 4.19 -2.87 7.57
N LEU A 61 4.78 -2.86 6.38
CA LEU A 61 6.14 -3.34 6.14
C LEU A 61 7.15 -2.59 6.99
N HIS A 62 7.04 -1.25 7.03
CA HIS A 62 7.92 -0.41 7.82
C HIS A 62 7.76 -0.67 9.32
N SER A 63 6.55 -0.82 9.84
CA SER A 63 6.31 -1.19 11.24
C SER A 63 7.02 -2.50 11.62
N TYR A 64 6.94 -3.54 10.78
CA TYR A 64 7.70 -4.78 11.03
C TYR A 64 9.22 -4.59 10.94
N ALA A 65 9.68 -3.74 10.02
CA ALA A 65 11.11 -3.45 9.89
C ALA A 65 11.66 -2.71 11.11
N VAL A 66 10.90 -1.79 11.71
CA VAL A 66 11.27 -1.11 12.97
C VAL A 66 11.37 -2.12 14.11
N GLU A 67 10.38 -3.01 14.23
CA GLU A 67 10.38 -4.04 15.29
C GLU A 67 11.54 -5.04 15.19
N LEU A 68 12.13 -5.22 14.01
CA LEU A 68 13.33 -6.04 13.79
C LEU A 68 14.64 -5.24 13.91
N GLY A 69 14.57 -3.94 14.23
CA GLY A 69 15.75 -3.06 14.27
C GLY A 69 16.38 -2.79 12.90
N ILE A 70 15.65 -3.02 11.81
CA ILE A 70 16.12 -2.81 10.42
C ILE A 70 15.90 -1.36 9.97
N ALA A 71 14.90 -0.68 10.55
CA ALA A 71 14.53 0.69 10.19
C ALA A 71 14.32 1.54 11.44
N ASP A 72 14.53 2.85 11.29
CA ASP A 72 14.28 3.82 12.36
C ASP A 72 12.79 4.10 12.56
N HIS A 73 12.40 4.36 13.80
CA HIS A 73 11.05 4.83 14.13
C HIS A 73 10.81 6.23 13.55
N LYS A 74 9.67 6.47 12.90
CA LYS A 74 9.32 7.76 12.27
C LYS A 74 8.85 8.86 13.24
N GLY A 75 9.27 8.83 14.50
CA GLY A 75 8.72 9.72 15.54
C GLY A 75 7.21 9.53 15.80
N ASN A 76 6.59 10.44 16.54
CA ASN A 76 5.17 10.33 16.94
C ASN A 76 4.21 10.49 15.76
N ASP A 77 4.52 11.38 14.82
CA ASP A 77 3.60 11.76 13.74
C ASP A 77 3.63 10.75 12.58
N GLY A 78 4.68 9.93 12.47
CA GLY A 78 4.90 9.00 11.35
C GLY A 78 3.93 7.83 11.24
N TYR A 79 3.05 7.67 12.24
CA TYR A 79 2.01 6.63 12.29
C TYR A 79 0.63 7.21 12.58
N GLU A 80 0.41 8.53 12.42
CA GLU A 80 -0.90 9.15 12.55
C GLU A 80 -1.89 8.67 11.48
N GLU A 81 -3.18 8.88 11.74
CA GLU A 81 -4.23 8.56 10.79
C GLU A 81 -4.01 9.32 9.48
N ILE A 82 -4.06 8.60 8.35
CA ILE A 82 -3.98 9.19 7.02
C ILE A 82 -5.30 9.01 6.27
N GLU A 83 -5.73 10.07 5.59
CA GLU A 83 -6.85 10.01 4.67
C GLU A 83 -6.37 9.43 3.33
N LEU A 84 -6.99 8.32 2.92
CA LEU A 84 -6.83 7.71 1.61
C LEU A 84 -8.09 7.95 0.79
N THR A 85 -7.95 8.18 -0.52
CA THR A 85 -9.11 8.37 -1.39
C THR A 85 -8.98 7.57 -2.67
N ASP A 86 -10.11 7.01 -3.13
CA ASP A 86 -10.22 6.38 -4.44
C ASP A 86 -10.77 7.35 -5.52
N GLY A 87 -10.84 8.65 -5.21
CA GLY A 87 -11.46 9.70 -6.02
C GLY A 87 -12.96 9.89 -5.78
N TRP A 88 -13.64 8.94 -5.13
CA TRP A 88 -15.09 8.98 -4.87
C TRP A 88 -15.40 8.86 -3.38
N HIS A 89 -14.66 8.01 -2.68
CA HIS A 89 -14.75 7.73 -1.26
C HIS A 89 -13.47 8.15 -0.56
N ARG A 90 -13.61 8.45 0.72
CA ARG A 90 -12.51 8.74 1.63
C ARG A 90 -12.48 7.64 2.68
N PHE A 91 -11.27 7.18 2.99
CA PHE A 91 -11.01 6.10 3.92
C PHE A 91 -9.95 6.57 4.89
N ASN A 92 -10.27 6.50 6.16
CA ASN A 92 -9.28 6.75 7.19
C ASN A 92 -8.49 5.45 7.44
N PHE A 93 -7.18 5.53 7.31
CA PHE A 93 -6.29 4.43 7.61
C PHE A 93 -5.34 4.84 8.72
N GLN A 94 -5.39 4.11 9.83
CA GLN A 94 -4.40 4.22 10.89
C GLN A 94 -3.24 3.25 10.60
N PRO A 95 -2.03 3.74 10.29
CA PRO A 95 -0.84 2.91 10.24
C PRO A 95 -0.64 2.16 11.55
N ARG A 96 -0.25 0.89 11.47
CA ARG A 96 0.18 0.16 12.66
C ARG A 96 1.45 0.80 13.22
N LYS A 97 1.40 1.21 14.49
CA LYS A 97 2.58 1.65 15.24
C LYS A 97 3.42 0.42 15.65
N PRO A 98 4.74 0.43 15.46
CA PRO A 98 5.63 -0.60 15.98
C PRO A 98 5.66 -0.55 17.53
N PHE A 99 5.99 -1.68 18.17
CA PHE A 99 6.08 -1.74 19.64
C PHE A 99 7.40 -1.20 20.21
N SER A 100 8.43 -1.07 19.37
CA SER A 100 9.79 -0.63 19.71
C SER A 100 10.07 0.78 19.23
#